data_AF-A0A2N0LDE5-F1
#
_entry.id   AF-A0A2N0LDE5-F1
#
_cell.length_a   1.000
_cell.length_b   1.000
_cell.length_c   1.000
_cell.angle_alpha   90.00
_cell.angle_beta   90.00
_cell.angle_gamma   90.00
#
_symmetry.space_group_name_H-M   'P 1'
#
loop_
_entity.id
_entity.type
_entity.pdbx_description
1 polymer ?
#
loop_
_entity_poly.entity_id
_entity_poly.type
_entity_poly.pdbx_seq_one_letter_code
_entity_poly.pdbx_strand_id
1 'polypeptide(L)'
;MIFTDSTMFVFGTLNAVGTADEPIVFTSETRWQGIRILNPFDNSVIVNGIIEKVNGTALDINRGLLNLSDSIVRSSTQGIRVRSNGATIVYNEIYSNDIGVLGGGEMSFNLSGNTIRDNVVGISIDGPLGTLTFSGNNIVHNVGANLEVTGVGDSIVDAFSNWWGTADAVLVEGTIRHQFDYASLPLVVYEPVATAPILDVR
;
A
#
# COMPACT_ATOMS: atom_id res chain seq x y z
N MET A 1 -8.58 18.94 -7.20
CA MET A 1 -7.66 19.33 -8.31
C MET A 1 -7.86 18.36 -9.46
N ILE A 2 -7.98 18.87 -10.68
CA ILE A 2 -8.15 18.07 -11.90
C ILE A 2 -6.86 18.17 -12.72
N PHE A 3 -6.26 17.03 -13.05
CA PHE A 3 -5.04 16.93 -13.85
C PHE A 3 -5.34 16.22 -15.17
N THR A 4 -4.54 16.44 -16.21
CA THR A 4 -4.65 15.72 -17.49
C THR A 4 -3.27 15.47 -18.04
N ASP A 5 -2.89 14.21 -18.23
CA ASP A 5 -1.57 13.78 -18.73
C ASP A 5 -0.40 14.46 -18.01
N SER A 6 -0.59 14.77 -16.73
CA SER A 6 0.34 15.55 -15.90
C SER A 6 0.77 14.77 -14.68
N THR A 7 2.00 15.02 -14.24
CA THR A 7 2.55 14.53 -12.97
C THR A 7 2.68 15.69 -11.99
N MET A 8 2.27 15.51 -10.73
CA MET A 8 2.56 16.46 -9.67
C MET A 8 3.89 16.09 -9.02
N PHE A 9 4.91 16.93 -9.19
CA PHE A 9 6.18 16.80 -8.49
C PHE A 9 6.20 17.68 -7.24
N VAL A 10 6.61 17.09 -6.12
CA VAL A 10 6.78 17.78 -4.84
C VAL A 10 8.23 17.63 -4.40
N PHE A 11 8.99 18.72 -4.45
CA PHE A 11 10.41 18.81 -4.03
C PHE A 11 10.56 19.34 -2.59
N GLY A 12 9.51 19.21 -1.79
CA GLY A 12 9.41 19.70 -0.42
C GLY A 12 8.28 18.96 0.28
N THR A 13 7.55 19.65 1.15
CA THR A 13 6.46 19.05 1.91
C THR A 13 5.12 19.24 1.21
N LEU A 14 4.38 18.14 1.02
CA LEU A 14 2.96 18.20 0.66
C LEU A 14 2.13 18.09 1.94
N ASN A 15 1.30 19.09 2.23
CA ASN A 15 0.35 19.06 3.33
C ASN A 15 -1.08 19.15 2.76
N ALA A 16 -1.74 17.99 2.63
CA ALA A 16 -3.08 17.84 2.07
C ALA A 16 -3.99 17.21 3.13
N VAL A 17 -4.55 18.04 4.00
CA VAL A 17 -5.39 17.61 5.13
C VAL A 17 -6.82 18.03 4.86
N GLY A 18 -7.67 17.05 4.55
CA GLY A 18 -9.12 17.21 4.44
C GLY A 18 -9.85 16.64 5.66
N THR A 19 -11.16 16.54 5.54
CA THR A 19 -12.03 15.84 6.49
C THR A 19 -12.79 14.73 5.77
N ALA A 20 -13.45 13.83 6.53
CA ALA A 20 -14.29 12.79 5.94
C ALA A 20 -15.42 13.37 5.06
N ASP A 21 -15.97 14.51 5.45
CA ASP A 21 -17.04 15.21 4.71
C ASP A 21 -16.50 16.06 3.55
N GLU A 22 -15.26 16.56 3.67
CA GLU A 22 -14.61 17.45 2.71
C GLU A 22 -13.19 16.96 2.38
N PRO A 23 -13.06 15.87 1.60
CA PRO A 23 -11.76 15.30 1.28
C PRO A 23 -10.98 16.15 0.27
N ILE A 24 -9.64 16.08 0.34
CA ILE A 24 -8.79 16.67 -0.69
C ILE A 24 -8.69 15.71 -1.88
N VAL A 25 -9.31 16.08 -3.00
CA VAL A 25 -9.38 15.22 -4.19
C VAL A 25 -8.29 15.56 -5.21
N PHE A 26 -7.45 14.60 -5.54
CA PHE A 26 -6.50 14.59 -6.66
C PHE A 26 -7.02 13.62 -7.74
N THR A 27 -7.56 14.17 -8.83
CA THR A 27 -8.26 13.38 -9.84
C THR A 27 -8.03 13.92 -11.26
N SER A 28 -8.68 13.28 -12.23
CA SER A 28 -8.70 13.66 -13.64
C SER A 28 -10.08 13.38 -14.24
N GLU A 29 -10.42 14.06 -15.33
CA GLU A 29 -11.55 13.66 -16.18
C GLU A 29 -11.22 12.40 -17.00
N THR A 30 -9.95 12.22 -17.35
CA THR A 30 -9.45 11.07 -18.11
C THR A 30 -8.45 10.30 -17.26
N ARG A 31 -7.15 10.61 -17.39
CA ARG A 31 -6.04 10.05 -16.63
C ARG A 31 -4.98 11.13 -16.36
N TRP A 32 -4.25 10.93 -15.28
CA TRP A 32 -3.04 11.68 -14.94
C TRP A 32 -1.95 10.73 -14.45
N GLN A 33 -0.78 11.24 -14.11
CA GLN A 33 0.42 10.42 -13.87
C GLN A 33 0.75 10.26 -12.37
N GLY A 34 -0.05 10.86 -11.49
CA GLY A 34 0.05 10.75 -10.05
C GLY A 34 0.96 11.78 -9.39
N ILE A 35 1.25 11.55 -8.11
CA ILE A 35 2.07 12.41 -7.25
C ILE A 35 3.44 11.75 -7.05
N ARG A 36 4.49 12.56 -7.16
CA ARG A 36 5.89 12.17 -6.88
C ARG A 36 6.44 13.08 -5.79
N ILE A 37 6.56 12.55 -4.58
CA ILE A 37 7.21 13.24 -3.45
C ILE A 37 8.68 12.83 -3.46
N LEU A 38 9.57 13.79 -3.71
CA LEU A 38 10.98 13.54 -3.99
C LEU A 38 11.87 14.28 -2.98
N ASN A 39 12.58 13.52 -2.14
CA ASN A 39 13.51 14.06 -1.13
C ASN A 39 12.89 15.20 -0.28
N PRO A 40 11.72 15.00 0.34
CA PRO A 40 11.12 16.03 1.16
C PRO A 40 12.02 16.30 2.38
N PHE A 41 12.21 17.57 2.72
CA PHE A 41 13.00 17.98 3.88
C PHE A 41 12.27 17.77 5.21
N ASP A 42 10.95 17.59 5.17
CA ASP A 42 10.05 17.40 6.31
C ASP A 42 8.91 16.41 5.94
N ASN A 43 8.09 16.02 6.90
CA ASN A 43 7.02 15.04 6.71
C ASN A 43 5.95 15.57 5.76
N SER A 44 5.74 14.89 4.63
CA SER A 44 4.52 15.07 3.85
C SER A 44 3.33 14.40 4.54
N VAL A 45 2.18 15.05 4.51
CA VAL A 45 0.96 14.61 5.19
C VAL A 45 -0.19 14.64 4.20
N ILE A 46 -0.90 13.51 4.08
CA ILE A 46 -2.15 13.39 3.34
C ILE A 46 -3.16 12.71 4.27
N VAL A 47 -4.22 13.42 4.64
CA VAL A 47 -5.28 12.93 5.53
C VAL A 47 -6.62 13.21 4.89
N ASN A 48 -7.53 12.24 4.87
CA ASN A 48 -8.80 12.34 4.12
C ASN A 48 -8.58 12.79 2.67
N GLY A 49 -7.56 12.23 2.01
CA GLY A 49 -7.26 12.47 0.61
C GLY A 49 -7.94 11.45 -0.29
N ILE A 50 -8.25 11.83 -1.53
CA ILE A 50 -8.64 10.89 -2.59
C ILE A 50 -7.66 11.03 -3.75
N ILE A 51 -6.99 9.96 -4.11
CA ILE A 51 -6.08 9.90 -5.26
C ILE A 51 -6.60 8.83 -6.22
N GLU A 52 -7.04 9.24 -7.42
CA GLU A 52 -7.70 8.32 -8.34
C GLU A 52 -7.46 8.60 -9.82
N LYS A 53 -7.74 7.61 -10.67
CA LYS A 53 -7.66 7.70 -12.13
C LYS A 53 -6.25 7.99 -12.63
N VAL A 54 -5.25 7.32 -12.07
CA VAL A 54 -3.84 7.49 -12.48
C VAL A 54 -3.46 6.42 -13.52
N ASN A 55 -2.66 6.78 -14.51
CA ASN A 55 -2.02 5.89 -15.48
C ASN A 55 -0.55 5.72 -15.08
N GLY A 56 -0.29 4.89 -14.07
CA GLY A 56 0.99 4.79 -13.39
C GLY A 56 0.82 4.68 -11.87
N THR A 57 1.80 5.16 -11.11
CA THR A 57 1.74 5.19 -9.64
C THR A 57 0.93 6.37 -9.13
N ALA A 58 -0.09 6.15 -8.30
CA ALA A 58 -0.93 7.22 -7.77
C ALA A 58 -0.16 8.09 -6.78
N LEU A 59 0.56 7.46 -5.85
CA LEU A 59 1.44 8.12 -4.90
C LEU A 59 2.78 7.39 -4.82
N ASP A 60 3.87 8.09 -5.15
CA ASP A 60 5.24 7.58 -5.03
C ASP A 60 6.02 8.47 -4.07
N ILE A 61 6.49 7.88 -2.97
CA ILE A 61 7.38 8.53 -2.02
C ILE A 61 8.80 8.01 -2.24
N ASN A 62 9.71 8.90 -2.64
CA ASN A 62 11.11 8.57 -2.89
C ASN A 62 12.01 9.35 -1.92
N ARG A 63 12.48 8.65 -0.88
CA ARG A 63 13.19 9.18 0.28
C ARG A 63 12.33 10.16 1.10
N GLY A 64 12.62 10.30 2.39
CA GLY A 64 11.88 11.14 3.34
C GLY A 64 10.62 10.52 3.97
N LEU A 65 9.81 11.32 4.64
CA LEU A 65 8.70 10.83 5.46
C LEU A 65 7.35 11.19 4.85
N LEU A 66 6.42 10.24 4.90
CA LEU A 66 5.04 10.39 4.45
C LEU A 66 4.11 9.84 5.54
N ASN A 67 3.11 10.63 5.92
CA ASN A 67 1.96 10.17 6.69
C ASN A 67 0.74 10.21 5.76
N LEU A 68 0.25 9.03 5.37
CA LEU A 68 -0.98 8.86 4.62
C LEU A 68 -2.00 8.17 5.52
N SER A 69 -3.08 8.86 5.88
CA SER A 69 -4.15 8.26 6.67
C SER A 69 -5.54 8.64 6.21
N ASP A 70 -6.53 7.80 6.54
CA ASP A 70 -7.95 8.07 6.30
C ASP A 70 -8.26 8.39 4.82
N SER A 71 -7.44 7.89 3.91
CA SER A 71 -7.44 8.30 2.51
C SER A 71 -7.86 7.16 1.59
N ILE A 72 -8.27 7.52 0.38
CA ILE A 72 -8.64 6.58 -0.67
C ILE A 72 -7.61 6.64 -1.80
N VAL A 73 -7.06 5.49 -2.18
CA VAL A 73 -6.19 5.34 -3.35
C VAL A 73 -6.76 4.29 -4.28
N ARG A 74 -7.26 4.70 -5.46
CA ARG A 74 -7.98 3.79 -6.35
C ARG A 74 -7.76 3.99 -7.84
N SER A 75 -8.19 3.00 -8.61
CA SER A 75 -8.28 3.10 -10.08
C SER A 75 -6.96 3.52 -10.73
N SER A 76 -5.84 2.94 -10.29
CA SER A 76 -4.48 3.28 -10.75
C SER A 76 -3.67 2.03 -11.12
N THR A 77 -2.64 2.16 -11.96
CA THR A 77 -1.74 1.01 -12.23
C THR A 77 -1.05 0.55 -10.96
N GLN A 78 -0.49 1.50 -10.19
CA GLN A 78 -0.01 1.24 -8.84
C GLN A 78 -0.69 2.24 -7.91
N GLY A 79 -1.21 1.80 -6.77
CA GLY A 79 -1.78 2.70 -5.78
C GLY A 79 -0.68 3.49 -5.11
N ILE A 80 0.08 2.84 -4.22
CA ILE A 80 1.16 3.47 -3.46
C ILE A 80 2.47 2.76 -3.74
N ARG A 81 3.51 3.51 -4.10
CA ARG A 81 4.88 3.01 -4.17
C ARG A 81 5.71 3.63 -3.06
N VAL A 82 6.26 2.78 -2.21
CA VAL A 82 7.09 3.19 -1.08
C VAL A 82 8.55 2.95 -1.43
N ARG A 83 9.28 4.04 -1.65
CA ARG A 83 10.74 4.06 -1.85
C ARG A 83 11.41 4.92 -0.77
N SER A 84 10.92 4.83 0.46
CA SER A 84 11.49 5.53 1.60
C SER A 84 11.38 4.77 2.93
N ASN A 85 12.23 5.15 3.88
CA ASN A 85 12.18 4.74 5.28
C ASN A 85 11.27 5.65 6.11
N GLY A 86 10.44 5.06 6.96
CA GLY A 86 9.59 5.76 7.94
C GLY A 86 8.25 6.25 7.39
N ALA A 87 7.85 5.84 6.18
CA ALA A 87 6.49 6.12 5.71
C ALA A 87 5.46 5.42 6.61
N THR A 88 4.35 6.10 6.90
CA THR A 88 3.23 5.60 7.69
C THR A 88 1.98 5.66 6.83
N ILE A 89 1.44 4.49 6.48
CA ILE A 89 0.26 4.30 5.62
C ILE A 89 -0.77 3.57 6.46
N VAL A 90 -1.73 4.29 7.00
CA VAL A 90 -2.63 3.74 8.01
C VAL A 90 -4.09 4.07 7.76
N TYR A 91 -4.99 3.09 7.92
CA TYR A 91 -6.44 3.29 7.82
C TYR A 91 -6.90 3.90 6.50
N ASN A 92 -6.27 3.47 5.41
CA ASN A 92 -6.64 3.88 4.05
C ASN A 92 -7.49 2.79 3.38
N GLU A 93 -8.30 3.19 2.41
CA GLU A 93 -8.89 2.28 1.43
C GLU A 93 -8.05 2.29 0.15
N ILE A 94 -7.51 1.12 -0.23
CA ILE A 94 -6.63 0.96 -1.38
C ILE A 94 -7.22 -0.11 -2.29
N TYR A 95 -7.87 0.30 -3.39
CA TYR A 95 -8.65 -0.64 -4.20
C TYR A 95 -8.73 -0.35 -5.69
N SER A 96 -9.06 -1.38 -6.48
CA SER A 96 -9.18 -1.27 -7.94
C SER A 96 -7.91 -0.72 -8.61
N ASN A 97 -6.74 -1.08 -8.07
CA ASN A 97 -5.45 -0.83 -8.70
C ASN A 97 -4.89 -2.14 -9.30
N ASP A 98 -3.92 -2.07 -10.21
CA ASP A 98 -3.22 -3.31 -10.60
C ASP A 98 -2.37 -3.81 -9.42
N ILE A 99 -1.62 -2.91 -8.78
CA ILE A 99 -0.94 -3.19 -7.49
C ILE A 99 -1.42 -2.18 -6.46
N GLY A 100 -1.96 -2.63 -5.33
CA GLY A 100 -2.42 -1.74 -4.26
C GLY A 100 -1.24 -1.00 -3.60
N VAL A 101 -0.32 -1.75 -3.00
CA VAL A 101 0.91 -1.23 -2.40
C VAL A 101 2.13 -1.95 -2.97
N LEU A 102 3.11 -1.18 -3.42
CA LEU A 102 4.40 -1.68 -3.88
C LEU A 102 5.50 -1.16 -2.94
N GLY A 103 6.10 -2.06 -2.18
CA GLY A 103 7.30 -1.80 -1.38
C GLY A 103 8.51 -2.54 -1.94
N GLY A 104 9.73 -2.03 -1.72
CA GLY A 104 10.92 -2.78 -2.11
C GLY A 104 12.24 -2.19 -1.61
N GLY A 105 13.27 -3.03 -1.60
CA GLY A 105 14.60 -2.73 -1.10
C GLY A 105 14.71 -2.79 0.42
N GLU A 106 15.83 -2.32 0.98
CA GLU A 106 16.13 -2.29 2.43
C GLU A 106 15.31 -1.22 3.19
N MET A 107 14.01 -1.13 2.88
CA MET A 107 13.15 -0.05 3.36
C MET A 107 12.24 -0.52 4.50
N SER A 108 11.95 0.40 5.41
CA SER A 108 11.09 0.19 6.58
C SER A 108 9.92 1.15 6.52
N PHE A 109 8.68 0.65 6.54
CA PHE A 109 7.49 1.49 6.63
C PHE A 109 6.40 0.81 7.47
N ASN A 110 5.41 1.58 7.91
CA ASN A 110 4.25 1.08 8.62
C ASN A 110 3.06 1.00 7.65
N LEU A 111 2.48 -0.18 7.51
CA LEU A 111 1.26 -0.43 6.77
C LEU A 111 0.28 -1.16 7.70
N SER A 112 -0.60 -0.41 8.37
CA SER A 112 -1.53 -0.97 9.38
C SER A 112 -2.93 -0.39 9.32
N GLY A 113 -3.94 -1.18 9.68
CA GLY A 113 -5.33 -0.73 9.72
C GLY A 113 -5.96 -0.46 8.35
N ASN A 114 -5.26 -0.75 7.24
CA ASN A 114 -5.76 -0.45 5.89
C ASN A 114 -6.72 -1.52 5.39
N THR A 115 -7.63 -1.12 4.50
CA THR A 115 -8.43 -2.05 3.70
C THR A 115 -7.89 -2.04 2.27
N ILE A 116 -7.26 -3.16 1.87
CA ILE A 116 -6.60 -3.36 0.58
C ILE A 116 -7.37 -4.44 -0.18
N ARG A 117 -8.20 -4.02 -1.13
CA ARG A 117 -9.16 -4.92 -1.77
C ARG A 117 -9.33 -4.69 -3.26
N ASP A 118 -9.83 -5.70 -3.97
CA ASP A 118 -10.21 -5.56 -5.38
C ASP A 118 -9.08 -5.03 -6.28
N ASN A 119 -7.81 -5.23 -5.90
CA ASN A 119 -6.66 -4.97 -6.75
C ASN A 119 -6.30 -6.25 -7.54
N VAL A 120 -5.46 -6.16 -8.57
CA VAL A 120 -4.90 -7.39 -9.16
C VAL A 120 -3.96 -8.05 -8.16
N VAL A 121 -3.05 -7.29 -7.57
CA VAL A 121 -2.21 -7.69 -6.44
C VAL A 121 -2.46 -6.70 -5.31
N GLY A 122 -2.79 -7.20 -4.11
CA GLY A 122 -3.01 -6.34 -2.95
C GLY A 122 -1.72 -5.61 -2.58
N ILE A 123 -0.69 -6.39 -2.22
CA ILE A 123 0.63 -5.88 -1.86
C ILE A 123 1.70 -6.70 -2.59
N SER A 124 2.66 -6.00 -3.17
CA SER A 124 3.87 -6.59 -3.74
C SER A 124 5.10 -6.02 -3.03
N ILE A 125 5.97 -6.90 -2.55
CA ILE A 125 7.19 -6.56 -1.81
C ILE A 125 8.41 -7.10 -2.57
N ASP A 126 9.47 -6.31 -2.73
CA ASP A 126 10.72 -6.74 -3.39
C ASP A 126 11.94 -6.75 -2.45
N GLY A 127 12.53 -7.94 -2.23
CA GLY A 127 13.85 -8.13 -1.59
C GLY A 127 13.92 -7.85 -0.09
N PRO A 128 15.08 -8.08 0.58
CA PRO A 128 15.15 -8.07 2.04
C PRO A 128 14.77 -6.68 2.56
N LEU A 129 13.64 -6.65 3.25
CA LEU A 129 13.14 -5.43 3.87
C LEU A 129 13.95 -5.13 5.14
N GLY A 130 13.97 -3.85 5.51
CA GLY A 130 14.19 -3.50 6.91
C GLY A 130 13.00 -3.96 7.76
N THR A 131 12.71 -3.26 8.85
CA THR A 131 11.51 -3.57 9.65
C THR A 131 10.25 -3.04 8.93
N LEU A 132 9.54 -3.91 8.23
CA LEU A 132 8.18 -3.64 7.75
C LEU A 132 7.18 -4.03 8.83
N THR A 133 6.42 -3.06 9.35
CA THR A 133 5.30 -3.35 10.25
C THR A 133 4.04 -3.50 9.42
N PHE A 134 3.56 -4.73 9.29
CA PHE A 134 2.42 -5.08 8.44
C PHE A 134 1.36 -5.87 9.21
N SER A 135 0.44 -5.18 9.89
CA SER A 135 -0.54 -5.82 10.78
C SER A 135 -1.86 -5.06 10.88
N GLY A 136 -2.93 -5.77 11.23
CA GLY A 136 -4.26 -5.18 11.42
C GLY A 136 -4.91 -4.67 10.13
N ASN A 137 -4.49 -5.16 8.96
CA ASN A 137 -5.09 -4.80 7.67
C ASN A 137 -6.17 -5.81 7.27
N ASN A 138 -7.14 -5.37 6.48
CA ASN A 138 -8.04 -6.21 5.71
C ASN A 138 -7.51 -6.33 4.27
N ILE A 139 -7.02 -7.50 3.88
CA ILE A 139 -6.43 -7.73 2.55
C ILE A 139 -7.25 -8.81 1.86
N VAL A 140 -8.21 -8.40 1.03
CA VAL A 140 -9.28 -9.30 0.58
C VAL A 140 -9.63 -9.08 -0.89
N HIS A 141 -10.10 -10.13 -1.56
CA HIS A 141 -10.61 -10.06 -2.93
C HIS A 141 -9.64 -9.45 -3.96
N ASN A 142 -8.33 -9.57 -3.72
CA ASN A 142 -7.34 -9.25 -4.75
C ASN A 142 -7.26 -10.43 -5.73
N VAL A 143 -7.29 -10.15 -7.02
CA VAL A 143 -7.56 -11.17 -8.06
C VAL A 143 -6.42 -12.18 -8.19
N GLY A 144 -5.18 -11.72 -8.16
CA GLY A 144 -3.97 -12.52 -8.35
C GLY A 144 -3.39 -13.01 -7.03
N ALA A 145 -3.14 -12.09 -6.09
CA ALA A 145 -2.62 -12.39 -4.76
C ALA A 145 -2.99 -11.27 -3.79
N ASN A 146 -3.23 -11.61 -2.52
CA ASN A 146 -3.34 -10.64 -1.45
C ASN A 146 -1.98 -10.05 -1.10
N LEU A 147 -0.96 -10.91 -1.03
CA LEU A 147 0.44 -10.53 -0.83
C LEU A 147 1.32 -11.38 -1.73
N GLU A 148 2.23 -10.74 -2.45
CA GLU A 148 3.33 -11.44 -3.12
C GLU A 148 4.67 -10.83 -2.70
N VAL A 149 5.66 -11.70 -2.52
CA VAL A 149 7.04 -11.30 -2.32
C VAL A 149 7.86 -11.66 -3.56
N THR A 150 8.77 -10.78 -3.92
CA THR A 150 9.69 -10.91 -5.05
C THR A 150 11.14 -10.69 -4.56
N GLY A 151 12.11 -10.87 -5.45
CA GLY A 151 13.52 -10.83 -5.10
C GLY A 151 14.09 -12.21 -4.77
N VAL A 152 15.30 -12.24 -4.21
CA VAL A 152 16.04 -13.46 -3.93
C VAL A 152 16.52 -13.43 -2.47
N GLY A 153 16.24 -14.48 -1.71
CA GLY A 153 16.93 -14.73 -0.44
C GLY A 153 16.08 -15.34 0.66
N ASP A 154 16.77 -15.72 1.74
CA ASP A 154 16.24 -16.38 2.94
C ASP A 154 15.55 -15.40 3.93
N SER A 155 15.12 -14.23 3.45
CA SER A 155 14.49 -13.22 4.29
C SER A 155 13.07 -13.61 4.70
N ILE A 156 12.63 -13.12 5.85
CA ILE A 156 11.29 -13.32 6.39
C ILE A 156 10.52 -12.00 6.29
N VAL A 157 9.28 -12.08 5.80
CA VAL A 157 8.30 -11.00 5.80
C VAL A 157 7.21 -11.33 6.81
N ASP A 158 7.18 -10.58 7.91
CA ASP A 158 6.16 -10.73 8.94
C ASP A 158 4.85 -10.06 8.50
N ALA A 159 3.78 -10.85 8.45
CA ALA A 159 2.45 -10.46 7.98
C ALA A 159 1.32 -10.96 8.89
N PHE A 160 1.63 -11.15 10.16
CA PHE A 160 0.68 -11.65 11.16
C PHE A 160 -0.40 -10.62 11.52
N SER A 161 -1.50 -11.10 12.10
CA SER A 161 -2.63 -10.29 12.58
C SER A 161 -3.33 -9.47 11.49
N ASN A 162 -3.31 -9.96 10.25
CA ASN A 162 -4.12 -9.40 9.16
C ASN A 162 -5.35 -10.30 8.90
N TRP A 163 -6.41 -9.70 8.38
CA TRP A 163 -7.57 -10.43 7.86
C TRP A 163 -7.41 -10.64 6.36
N TRP A 164 -7.40 -11.90 5.95
CA TRP A 164 -7.16 -12.31 4.55
C TRP A 164 -8.43 -12.70 3.79
N GLY A 165 -9.60 -12.46 4.39
CA GLY A 165 -10.92 -12.86 3.87
C GLY A 165 -11.48 -14.13 4.49
N THR A 166 -10.66 -14.85 5.26
CA THR A 166 -10.99 -16.10 5.94
C THR A 166 -10.04 -16.33 7.11
N ALA A 167 -10.47 -17.11 8.09
CA ALA A 167 -9.64 -17.60 9.20
C ALA A 167 -9.01 -18.97 8.90
N ASP A 168 -9.35 -19.59 7.77
CA ASP A 168 -8.79 -20.87 7.34
C ASP A 168 -7.38 -20.66 6.74
N ALA A 169 -6.36 -21.15 7.45
CA ALA A 169 -4.96 -20.99 7.07
C ALA A 169 -4.64 -21.54 5.66
N VAL A 170 -5.30 -22.61 5.21
CA VAL A 170 -5.07 -23.19 3.88
C VAL A 170 -5.60 -22.26 2.80
N LEU A 171 -6.74 -21.62 3.04
CA LEU A 171 -7.28 -20.63 2.13
C LEU A 171 -6.47 -19.34 2.15
N VAL A 172 -5.91 -18.94 3.30
CA VAL A 172 -4.99 -17.79 3.40
C VAL A 172 -3.72 -18.04 2.60
N GLU A 173 -3.08 -19.19 2.81
CA GLU A 173 -1.89 -19.65 2.09
C GLU A 173 -2.11 -19.53 0.57
N GLY A 174 -3.24 -20.00 0.06
CA GLY A 174 -3.58 -19.92 -1.37
C GLY A 174 -3.73 -18.49 -1.94
N THR A 175 -3.70 -17.45 -1.11
CA THR A 175 -3.72 -16.04 -1.53
C THR A 175 -2.36 -15.33 -1.42
N ILE A 176 -1.34 -16.01 -0.89
CA ILE A 176 -0.01 -15.46 -0.67
C ILE A 176 0.95 -16.13 -1.67
N ARG A 177 1.82 -15.35 -2.31
CA ARG A 177 2.89 -15.87 -3.17
C ARG A 177 4.23 -15.65 -2.49
N HIS A 178 4.90 -16.72 -2.07
CA HIS A 178 6.13 -16.66 -1.28
C HIS A 178 7.00 -17.91 -1.47
N GLN A 179 7.90 -18.20 -0.52
CA GLN A 179 8.86 -19.29 -0.58
C GLN A 179 8.26 -20.68 -0.88
N PHE A 180 7.03 -20.98 -0.44
CA PHE A 180 6.41 -22.28 -0.73
C PHE A 180 5.94 -22.42 -2.18
N ASP A 181 5.65 -21.33 -2.88
CA ASP A 181 5.38 -21.35 -4.33
C ASP A 181 6.67 -21.43 -5.14
N TYR A 182 7.68 -20.67 -4.71
CA TYR A 182 8.98 -20.60 -5.37
C TYR A 182 10.09 -20.50 -4.32
N ALA A 183 10.90 -21.56 -4.19
CA ALA A 183 11.92 -21.69 -3.15
C ALA A 183 12.98 -20.58 -3.10
N SER A 184 13.14 -19.78 -4.17
CA SER A 184 14.06 -18.64 -4.21
C SER A 184 13.50 -17.36 -3.59
N LEU A 185 12.20 -17.31 -3.32
CA LEU A 185 11.51 -16.15 -2.77
C LEU A 185 11.62 -16.09 -1.23
N PRO A 186 11.45 -14.90 -0.64
CA PRO A 186 11.30 -14.74 0.82
C PRO A 186 10.15 -15.57 1.40
N LEU A 187 10.27 -15.95 2.68
CA LEU A 187 9.18 -16.57 3.42
C LEU A 187 8.25 -15.48 3.97
N VAL A 188 6.95 -15.64 3.75
CA VAL A 188 5.92 -14.83 4.44
C VAL A 188 5.42 -15.60 5.66
N VAL A 189 5.46 -14.97 6.83
CA VAL A 189 4.89 -15.48 8.09
C VAL A 189 3.62 -14.70 8.40
N TYR A 190 2.45 -15.30 8.13
CA TYR A 190 1.15 -14.65 8.27
C TYR A 190 0.35 -15.12 9.49
N GLU A 191 0.84 -16.10 10.24
CA GLU A 191 0.20 -16.55 11.46
C GLU A 191 0.64 -15.74 12.69
N PRO A 192 -0.27 -15.46 13.65
CA PRO A 192 -1.70 -15.83 13.61
C PRO A 192 -2.50 -14.97 12.62
N VAL A 193 -3.48 -15.61 11.96
CA VAL A 193 -4.46 -14.94 11.10
C VAL A 193 -5.57 -14.32 11.96
N ALA A 194 -6.08 -13.14 11.58
CA ALA A 194 -7.26 -12.57 12.23
C ALA A 194 -8.49 -13.46 12.02
N THR A 195 -9.38 -13.57 13.01
CA THR A 195 -10.55 -14.47 12.93
C THR A 195 -11.78 -13.83 12.30
N ALA A 196 -11.75 -12.53 12.07
CA ALA A 196 -12.80 -11.74 11.46
C ALA A 196 -12.20 -10.49 10.78
N PRO A 197 -12.95 -9.80 9.90
CA PRO A 197 -12.55 -8.49 9.40
C PRO A 197 -12.17 -7.54 10.53
N ILE A 198 -11.05 -6.84 10.35
CA ILE A 198 -10.59 -5.81 11.26
C ILE A 198 -11.53 -4.62 11.09
N LEU A 199 -12.32 -4.33 12.13
CA LEU A 199 -13.20 -3.17 12.14
C LEU A 199 -12.39 -1.90 12.33
N ASP A 200 -12.72 -0.88 11.56
CA ASP A 200 -12.22 0.45 11.85
C ASP A 200 -12.87 0.96 13.16
N VAL A 201 -12.05 1.44 14.08
CA VAL A 201 -12.46 1.85 15.45
C VAL A 201 -12.35 3.37 15.63
N ARG A 202 -12.55 4.12 14.54
CA ARG A 202 -12.44 5.57 14.48
C ARG A 202 -13.79 6.26 14.50
#